data_AF-A0A943BYU0-F1
#
_entry.id   AF-A0A943BYU0-F1
#
_cell.length_a   1.000
_cell.length_b   1.000
_cell.length_c   1.000
_cell.angle_alpha   90.00
_cell.angle_beta   90.00
_cell.angle_gamma   90.00
#
_symmetry.space_group_name_H-M   'P 1'
#
loop_
_entity.id
_entity.type
_entity.pdbx_description
1 polymer ?
#
loop_
_entity_poly.entity_id
_entity_poly.type
_entity_poly.pdbx_seq_one_letter_code
_entity_poly.pdbx_strand_id
1 'polypeptide(L)'
;MEDLIIDEYLEPAPLSVELEKLKVDELKRIASKHGLSTSGKKADLIKAITSCVDKSSLKLPKHYVLTKAGKEYIETPEAQNIIPAFYNRYDISFYEYFCTLRSNPTKSPREILWLAMDEQQENYEIDDNYGLARNVVLHRAYYFHDEKNYEKALEYYIKTIYYDISRCKNTGHIEKESDSLLAPGVVKHIKNLSKYYSEDMIKKCNDIELPRKYSLKKFKILIENIINNA
;
A
#
# COMPACT_ATOMS: atom_id res chain seq x y z
N MET A 1 8.87 18.06 -8.52
CA MET A 1 7.99 18.19 -9.70
C MET A 1 8.71 18.94 -10.81
N GLU A 2 9.38 20.06 -10.49
CA GLU A 2 10.29 20.73 -11.44
C GLU A 2 11.40 19.79 -11.93
N ASP A 3 12.02 18.99 -11.05
CA ASP A 3 13.04 18.01 -11.47
C ASP A 3 12.49 16.97 -12.46
N LEU A 4 11.27 16.46 -12.28
CA LEU A 4 10.63 15.50 -13.20
C LEU A 4 10.22 16.12 -14.55
N ILE A 5 10.03 17.44 -14.60
CA ILE A 5 9.77 18.21 -15.82
C ILE A 5 11.10 18.49 -16.53
N ILE A 6 12.15 18.78 -15.76
CA ILE A 6 13.53 18.98 -16.25
C ILE A 6 14.07 17.67 -16.84
N ASP A 7 13.78 16.53 -16.21
CA ASP A 7 14.18 15.19 -16.66
C ASP A 7 13.25 14.61 -17.75
N GLU A 8 12.38 15.43 -18.35
CA GLU A 8 11.46 15.08 -19.45
C GLU A 8 10.49 13.92 -19.17
N TYR A 9 10.25 13.55 -17.92
CA TYR A 9 9.30 12.48 -17.56
C TYR A 9 7.86 12.98 -17.47
N LEU A 10 7.66 14.26 -17.15
CA LEU A 10 6.36 14.92 -17.08
C LEU A 10 6.27 16.11 -18.02
N GLU A 11 5.12 16.28 -18.65
CA GLU A 11 4.79 17.46 -19.45
C GLU A 11 3.44 18.06 -19.00
N PRO A 12 3.23 19.38 -19.21
CA PRO A 12 1.92 20.00 -18.96
C PRO A 12 0.83 19.26 -19.74
N ALA A 13 -0.26 18.92 -19.06
CA ALA A 13 -1.36 18.19 -19.66
C ALA A 13 -1.96 18.99 -20.85
N PRO A 14 -2.34 18.32 -21.95
CA PRO A 14 -3.08 18.99 -23.02
C PRO A 14 -4.43 19.49 -22.48
N LEU A 15 -4.96 20.56 -23.08
CA LEU A 15 -6.21 21.20 -22.63
C LEU A 15 -7.37 20.20 -22.52
N SER A 16 -7.46 19.25 -23.44
CA SER A 16 -8.48 18.19 -23.41
C SER A 16 -8.47 17.40 -22.10
N VAL A 17 -7.29 17.01 -21.60
CA VAL A 17 -7.12 16.24 -20.35
C VAL A 17 -7.46 17.09 -19.13
N GLU A 18 -7.10 18.37 -19.12
CA GLU A 18 -7.48 19.28 -18.04
C GLU A 18 -9.00 19.47 -17.97
N LEU A 19 -9.66 19.60 -19.13
CA LEU A 19 -11.11 19.71 -19.23
C LEU A 19 -11.83 18.41 -18.82
N GLU A 20 -11.22 17.25 -19.03
CA GLU A 20 -11.77 15.97 -18.54
C GLU A 20 -11.91 15.91 -17.02
N LYS A 21 -11.06 16.65 -16.28
CA LYS A 21 -11.13 16.70 -14.81
C LYS A 21 -12.28 17.56 -14.27
N LEU A 22 -12.86 18.40 -15.11
CA LEU A 22 -13.99 19.26 -14.73
C LEU A 22 -15.32 18.50 -14.74
N LYS A 23 -16.26 18.98 -13.92
CA LYS A 23 -17.66 18.55 -13.96
C LYS A 23 -18.35 19.10 -15.21
N VAL A 24 -19.40 18.43 -15.66
CA VAL A 24 -20.16 18.84 -16.86
C VAL A 24 -20.68 20.27 -16.75
N ASP A 25 -21.13 20.69 -15.57
CA ASP A 25 -21.64 22.05 -15.36
C ASP A 25 -20.54 23.12 -15.47
N GLU A 26 -19.32 22.81 -15.04
CA GLU A 26 -18.16 23.70 -15.18
C GLU A 26 -17.78 23.85 -16.65
N LEU A 27 -17.81 22.76 -17.42
CA LEU A 27 -17.60 22.78 -18.87
C LEU A 27 -18.67 23.61 -19.59
N LYS A 28 -19.94 23.49 -19.20
CA LYS A 28 -21.02 24.32 -19.75
C LYS A 28 -20.84 25.81 -19.44
N ARG A 29 -20.36 26.16 -18.25
CA ARG A 29 -20.03 27.56 -17.90
C ARG A 29 -18.92 28.11 -18.78
N ILE A 30 -17.86 27.32 -19.02
CA ILE A 30 -16.77 27.70 -19.92
C ILE A 30 -17.31 27.86 -21.35
N ALA A 31 -18.02 26.87 -21.87
CA ALA A 31 -18.60 26.92 -23.21
C ALA A 31 -19.50 28.16 -23.39
N SER A 32 -20.44 28.39 -22.46
CA SER A 32 -21.34 29.55 -22.49
C SER A 32 -20.59 30.89 -22.45
N LYS A 33 -19.57 31.02 -21.60
CA LYS A 33 -18.74 32.23 -21.49
C LYS A 33 -18.03 32.57 -22.80
N HIS A 34 -17.70 31.57 -23.60
CA HIS A 34 -17.04 31.71 -24.90
C HIS A 34 -18.02 31.63 -26.09
N GLY A 35 -19.33 31.70 -25.85
CA GLY A 35 -20.35 31.67 -26.91
C GLY A 35 -20.50 30.32 -27.63
N LEU A 36 -20.00 29.24 -27.03
CA LEU A 36 -20.09 27.89 -27.57
C LEU A 36 -21.38 27.19 -27.10
N SER A 37 -21.81 26.19 -27.88
CA SER A 37 -22.97 25.38 -27.51
C SER A 37 -22.74 24.62 -26.19
N THR A 38 -23.74 24.68 -25.30
CA THR A 38 -23.74 23.95 -24.02
C THR A 38 -24.54 22.65 -24.07
N SER A 39 -25.05 22.27 -25.25
CA SER A 39 -25.79 21.03 -25.47
C SER A 39 -24.85 19.92 -25.97
N GLY A 40 -25.02 18.71 -25.47
CA GLY A 40 -24.24 17.54 -25.91
C GLY A 40 -23.69 16.74 -24.73
N LYS A 41 -22.97 15.66 -25.06
CA LYS A 41 -22.26 14.85 -24.07
C LYS A 41 -20.99 15.59 -23.62
N LYS A 42 -20.39 15.13 -22.52
CA LYS A 42 -19.15 15.71 -21.98
C LYS A 42 -18.03 15.79 -23.03
N ALA A 43 -17.86 14.74 -23.83
CA ALA A 43 -16.86 14.69 -24.90
C ALA A 43 -17.10 15.76 -25.99
N ASP A 44 -18.35 16.05 -26.32
CA ASP A 44 -18.71 17.07 -27.32
C ASP A 44 -18.34 18.48 -26.82
N LEU A 45 -18.62 18.76 -25.54
CA LEU A 45 -18.23 20.02 -24.90
C LEU A 45 -16.71 20.19 -24.85
N ILE A 46 -15.98 19.15 -24.46
CA ILE A 46 -14.51 19.19 -24.42
C ILE A 46 -13.93 19.45 -25.81
N LYS A 47 -14.45 18.77 -26.83
CA LYS A 47 -14.02 18.97 -28.22
C LYS A 47 -14.30 20.40 -28.69
N ALA A 48 -15.49 20.93 -28.43
CA ALA A 48 -15.85 22.30 -28.80
C ALA A 48 -14.94 23.34 -28.12
N ILE A 49 -14.68 23.18 -26.82
CA ILE A 49 -13.80 24.09 -26.07
C ILE A 49 -12.36 23.97 -26.58
N THR A 50 -11.83 22.75 -26.77
CA THR A 50 -10.45 22.53 -27.21
C THR A 50 -10.17 23.09 -28.60
N SER A 51 -11.16 23.09 -29.50
CA SER A 51 -11.01 23.60 -30.87
C SER A 51 -11.14 25.12 -30.99
N CYS A 52 -11.83 25.77 -30.05
CA CYS A 52 -12.21 27.19 -30.21
C CYS A 52 -11.69 28.11 -29.11
N VAL A 53 -11.17 27.56 -28.01
CA VAL A 53 -10.72 28.35 -26.86
C VAL A 53 -9.23 28.14 -26.65
N ASP A 54 -8.49 29.25 -26.62
CA ASP A 54 -7.07 29.20 -26.30
C ASP A 54 -6.85 28.84 -24.82
N LYS A 55 -5.93 27.90 -24.58
CA LYS A 55 -5.62 27.39 -23.23
C LYS A 55 -5.21 28.51 -22.27
N SER A 56 -4.45 29.51 -22.75
CA SER A 56 -3.96 30.60 -21.88
C SER A 56 -5.07 31.49 -21.34
N SER A 57 -6.23 31.54 -22.04
CA SER A 57 -7.40 32.30 -21.60
C SER A 57 -8.17 31.63 -20.46
N LEU A 58 -7.91 30.34 -20.21
CA LEU A 58 -8.58 29.54 -19.20
C LEU A 58 -7.72 29.46 -17.93
N LYS A 59 -8.29 29.87 -16.80
CA LYS A 59 -7.64 29.73 -15.48
C LYS A 59 -7.91 28.33 -14.91
N LEU A 60 -7.31 27.32 -15.54
CA LEU A 60 -7.42 25.93 -15.08
C LEU A 60 -6.28 25.58 -14.11
N PRO A 61 -6.52 24.67 -13.15
CA PRO A 61 -5.43 24.08 -12.38
C PRO A 61 -4.44 23.38 -13.31
N LYS A 62 -3.15 23.57 -13.06
CA LYS A 62 -2.10 22.88 -13.83
C LYS A 62 -2.15 21.39 -13.54
N HIS A 63 -2.32 20.59 -14.58
CA HIS A 63 -2.16 19.15 -14.51
C HIS A 63 -0.96 18.74 -15.34
N TYR A 64 -0.35 17.61 -14.99
CA TYR A 64 0.78 17.03 -15.70
C TYR A 64 0.43 15.62 -16.14
N VAL A 65 0.97 15.21 -17.28
CA VAL A 65 0.86 13.86 -17.81
C VAL A 65 2.26 13.29 -18.03
N LEU A 66 2.36 11.97 -18.03
CA LEU A 66 3.60 11.29 -18.41
C LEU A 66 3.88 11.55 -19.90
N THR A 67 5.11 11.96 -20.19
CA THR A 67 5.65 11.99 -21.54
C THR A 67 5.81 10.56 -22.08
N LYS A 68 6.24 10.42 -23.33
CA LYS A 68 6.63 9.11 -23.87
C LYS A 68 7.75 8.47 -23.02
N ALA A 69 8.79 9.23 -22.69
CA ALA A 69 9.89 8.78 -21.83
C ALA A 69 9.40 8.41 -20.42
N GLY A 70 8.49 9.19 -19.85
CA GLY A 70 7.84 8.86 -18.56
C GLY A 70 7.05 7.55 -18.60
N LYS A 71 6.29 7.32 -19.68
CA LYS A 71 5.57 6.07 -19.89
C LYS A 71 6.51 4.88 -20.08
N GLU A 72 7.59 5.05 -20.83
CA GLU A 72 8.59 3.99 -21.01
C GLU A 72 9.30 3.68 -19.69
N TYR A 73 9.66 4.71 -18.92
CA TYR A 73 10.31 4.54 -17.62
C TYR A 73 9.44 3.76 -16.64
N ILE A 74 8.14 4.06 -16.51
CA ILE A 74 7.28 3.31 -15.57
C ILE A 74 7.13 1.84 -15.93
N GLU A 75 7.36 1.45 -17.18
CA GLU A 75 7.34 0.04 -17.63
C GLU A 75 8.69 -0.66 -17.44
N THR A 76 9.75 0.07 -17.05
CA THR A 76 11.05 -0.54 -16.77
C THR A 76 10.98 -1.46 -15.55
N PRO A 77 11.81 -2.51 -15.49
CA PRO A 77 11.94 -3.33 -14.29
C PRO A 77 12.27 -2.50 -13.04
N GLU A 78 13.10 -1.46 -13.15
CA GLU A 78 13.41 -0.60 -12.01
C GLU A 78 12.15 0.08 -11.46
N ALA A 79 11.37 0.74 -12.32
CA ALA A 79 10.15 1.43 -11.89
C ALA A 79 9.06 0.43 -11.47
N GLN A 80 8.88 -0.68 -12.18
CA GLN A 80 7.92 -1.73 -11.82
C GLN A 80 8.27 -2.45 -10.52
N ASN A 81 9.53 -2.40 -10.05
CA ASN A 81 9.90 -2.90 -8.73
C ASN A 81 9.61 -1.88 -7.61
N ILE A 82 9.57 -0.59 -7.97
CA ILE A 82 9.34 0.54 -7.06
C ILE A 82 7.83 0.83 -6.92
N ILE A 83 7.08 0.86 -8.02
CA ILE A 83 5.65 1.20 -8.06
C ILE A 83 4.80 0.32 -7.11
N PRO A 84 4.99 -1.01 -7.01
CA PRO A 84 4.24 -1.85 -6.09
C PRO A 84 4.45 -1.49 -4.61
N ALA A 85 5.61 -0.94 -4.26
CA ALA A 85 5.89 -0.40 -2.93
C ALA A 85 4.91 0.72 -2.56
N PHE A 86 4.41 1.45 -3.55
CA PHE A 86 3.63 2.67 -3.38
C PHE A 86 2.12 2.49 -3.59
N TYR A 87 1.64 1.26 -3.81
CA TYR A 87 0.19 0.95 -3.73
C TYR A 87 -0.34 0.89 -2.27
N ASN A 88 0.44 1.39 -1.30
CA ASN A 88 0.15 1.43 0.14
C ASN A 88 -0.27 0.09 0.77
N ARG A 89 0.12 -1.03 0.16
CA ARG A 89 -0.19 -2.37 0.67
C ARG A 89 0.58 -2.72 1.94
N TYR A 90 1.73 -2.07 2.14
CA TYR A 90 2.64 -2.32 3.25
C TYR A 90 2.68 -1.17 4.28
N ASP A 91 1.84 -0.14 4.10
CA ASP A 91 1.75 1.04 4.96
C ASP A 91 3.11 1.74 5.19
N ILE A 92 3.92 1.80 4.12
CA ILE A 92 5.17 2.55 4.05
C ILE A 92 4.93 3.80 3.22
N SER A 93 5.16 4.96 3.81
CA SER A 93 5.05 6.25 3.13
C SER A 93 6.21 6.46 2.15
N PHE A 94 6.01 7.37 1.19
CA PHE A 94 7.09 7.83 0.31
C PHE A 94 8.29 8.36 1.09
N TYR A 95 8.04 9.09 2.18
CA TYR A 95 9.11 9.68 2.98
C TYR A 95 9.98 8.59 3.63
N GLU A 96 9.35 7.62 4.31
CA GLU A 96 10.06 6.49 4.94
C GLU A 96 10.89 5.71 3.92
N TYR A 97 10.28 5.33 2.78
CA TYR A 97 10.99 4.62 1.72
C TYR A 97 12.23 5.36 1.23
N PHE A 98 12.12 6.66 0.94
CA PHE A 98 13.25 7.44 0.43
C PHE A 98 14.34 7.67 1.48
N CYS A 99 13.96 7.84 2.75
CA CYS A 99 14.92 7.88 3.86
C CYS A 99 15.71 6.57 3.93
N THR A 100 15.04 5.41 3.89
CA THR A 100 15.69 4.09 3.91
C THR A 100 16.56 3.87 2.66
N LEU A 101 16.09 4.26 1.46
CA LEU A 101 16.86 4.18 0.21
C LEU A 101 18.13 5.03 0.26
N ARG A 102 18.05 6.27 0.77
CA ARG A 102 19.19 7.17 0.88
C ARG A 102 20.29 6.59 1.77
N SER A 103 19.91 5.90 2.85
CA SER A 103 20.84 5.21 3.74
C SER A 103 21.35 3.87 3.17
N ASN A 104 20.68 3.33 2.15
CA ASN A 104 20.96 2.01 1.58
C ASN A 104 20.94 2.02 0.02
N PRO A 105 21.74 2.85 -0.65
CA PRO A 105 21.57 3.15 -2.08
C PRO A 105 21.82 1.98 -3.03
N THR A 106 22.47 0.91 -2.56
CA THR A 106 22.79 -0.28 -3.36
C THR A 106 21.73 -1.39 -3.26
N LYS A 107 20.71 -1.21 -2.42
CA LYS A 107 19.67 -2.20 -2.16
C LYS A 107 18.57 -2.13 -3.21
N SER A 108 18.00 -3.29 -3.53
CA SER A 108 16.85 -3.35 -4.42
C SER A 108 15.62 -2.69 -3.78
N PRO A 109 14.64 -2.23 -4.57
CA PRO A 109 13.40 -1.64 -4.05
C PRO A 109 12.66 -2.53 -3.03
N ARG A 110 12.71 -3.85 -3.24
CA ARG A 110 12.14 -4.86 -2.35
C ARG A 110 12.89 -4.96 -1.02
N GLU A 111 14.22 -4.93 -1.05
CA GLU A 111 15.03 -4.87 0.17
C GLU A 111 14.81 -3.55 0.93
N ILE A 112 14.66 -2.43 0.24
CA ILE A 112 14.34 -1.14 0.89
C ILE A 112 13.00 -1.20 1.62
N LEU A 113 11.96 -1.74 0.97
CA LEU A 113 10.66 -1.97 1.62
C LEU A 113 10.80 -2.84 2.88
N TRP A 114 11.58 -3.92 2.79
CA TRP A 114 11.81 -4.81 3.92
C TRP A 114 12.46 -4.08 5.09
N LEU A 115 13.53 -3.33 4.81
CA LEU A 115 14.25 -2.55 5.81
C LEU A 115 13.36 -1.46 6.43
N ALA A 116 12.56 -0.77 5.63
CA ALA A 116 11.62 0.23 6.12
C ALA A 116 10.56 -0.38 7.05
N MET A 117 10.03 -1.56 6.71
CA MET A 117 9.13 -2.30 7.61
C MET A 117 9.85 -2.75 8.90
N ASP A 118 11.13 -3.14 8.82
CA ASP A 118 11.90 -3.55 10.01
C ASP A 118 12.06 -2.41 11.00
N GLU A 119 12.51 -1.25 10.51
CA GLU A 119 12.64 -0.03 11.31
C GLU A 119 11.28 0.41 11.88
N GLN A 120 10.21 0.34 11.07
CA GLN A 120 8.86 0.70 11.51
C GLN A 120 8.35 -0.23 12.64
N GLN A 121 8.57 -1.54 12.52
CA GLN A 121 8.19 -2.49 13.56
C GLN A 121 8.98 -2.25 14.85
N GLU A 122 10.29 -2.05 14.76
CA GLU A 122 11.17 -1.78 15.91
C GLU A 122 10.71 -0.52 16.65
N ASN A 123 10.45 0.57 15.93
CA ASN A 123 9.95 1.82 16.52
C ASN A 123 8.60 1.60 17.23
N TYR A 124 7.67 0.85 16.62
CA TYR A 124 6.40 0.55 17.27
C TYR A 124 6.56 -0.34 18.51
N GLU A 125 7.47 -1.30 18.51
CA GLU A 125 7.74 -2.14 19.68
C GLU A 125 8.38 -1.32 20.82
N ILE A 126 9.31 -0.43 20.51
CA ILE A 126 9.94 0.49 21.47
C ILE A 126 8.89 1.41 22.13
N ASP A 127 7.92 1.90 21.34
CA ASP A 127 6.85 2.78 21.81
C ASP A 127 5.64 2.02 22.41
N ASP A 128 5.78 0.72 22.68
CA ASP A 128 4.72 -0.17 23.16
C ASP A 128 3.46 -0.17 22.26
N ASN A 129 3.62 0.15 20.98
CA ASN A 129 2.57 0.20 19.96
C ASN A 129 2.36 -1.15 19.26
N TYR A 130 2.10 -2.20 20.04
CA TYR A 130 2.04 -3.59 19.54
C TYR A 130 0.93 -3.86 18.52
N GLY A 131 -0.15 -3.07 18.52
CA GLY A 131 -1.18 -3.15 17.49
C GLY A 131 -0.71 -2.66 16.13
N LEU A 132 0.16 -1.65 16.11
CA LEU A 132 0.82 -1.16 14.89
C LEU A 132 1.94 -2.11 14.46
N ALA A 133 2.77 -2.60 15.39
CA ALA A 133 3.78 -3.64 15.11
C ALA A 133 3.14 -4.89 14.49
N ARG A 134 1.99 -5.34 15.01
CA ARG A 134 1.19 -6.43 14.44
C ARG A 134 0.81 -6.17 12.98
N ASN A 135 0.48 -4.94 12.60
CA ASN A 135 0.15 -4.61 11.21
C ASN A 135 1.38 -4.75 10.31
N VAL A 136 2.56 -4.36 10.77
CA VAL A 136 3.81 -4.59 10.04
C VAL A 136 4.07 -6.08 9.80
N VAL A 137 3.82 -6.92 10.80
CA VAL A 137 3.92 -8.40 10.67
C VAL A 137 2.94 -8.92 9.60
N LEU A 138 1.72 -8.36 9.53
CA LEU A 138 0.76 -8.67 8.47
C LEU A 138 1.25 -8.20 7.09
N HIS A 139 1.84 -7.01 7.00
CA HIS A 139 2.41 -6.49 5.75
C HIS A 139 3.56 -7.36 5.23
N ARG A 140 4.38 -7.92 6.13
CA ARG A 140 5.39 -8.93 5.79
C ARG A 140 4.78 -10.22 5.25
N ALA A 141 3.60 -10.62 5.75
CA ALA A 141 2.86 -11.74 5.16
C ALA A 141 2.44 -11.43 3.71
N TYR A 142 1.95 -10.21 3.45
CA TYR A 142 1.61 -9.77 2.10
C TYR A 142 2.83 -9.68 1.19
N TYR A 143 3.96 -9.18 1.69
CA TYR A 143 5.22 -9.10 0.97
C TYR A 143 5.60 -10.48 0.39
N PHE A 144 5.68 -11.51 1.24
CA PHE A 144 6.03 -12.86 0.78
C PHE A 144 4.93 -13.52 -0.06
N HIS A 145 3.66 -13.19 0.20
CA HIS A 145 2.56 -13.68 -0.61
C HIS A 145 2.66 -13.18 -2.05
N ASP A 146 3.02 -11.90 -2.24
CA ASP A 146 3.20 -11.29 -3.56
C ASP A 146 4.41 -11.87 -4.29
N GLU A 147 5.45 -12.26 -3.56
CA GLU A 147 6.60 -13.02 -4.09
C GLU A 147 6.28 -14.51 -4.35
N LYS A 148 5.05 -14.95 -4.07
CA LYS A 148 4.61 -16.36 -4.15
C LYS A 148 5.42 -17.28 -3.24
N ASN A 149 6.13 -16.74 -2.25
CA ASN A 149 6.78 -17.48 -1.19
C ASN A 149 5.74 -17.79 -0.10
N TYR A 150 4.87 -18.74 -0.41
CA TYR A 150 3.71 -19.04 0.41
C TYR A 150 4.05 -19.66 1.78
N GLU A 151 5.18 -20.34 1.89
CA GLU A 151 5.67 -20.85 3.17
C GLU A 151 6.01 -19.70 4.13
N LYS A 152 6.79 -18.72 3.66
CA LYS A 152 7.10 -17.53 4.45
C LYS A 152 5.87 -16.65 4.69
N ALA A 153 4.99 -16.51 3.70
CA ALA A 153 3.74 -15.80 3.88
C ALA A 153 2.90 -16.42 5.00
N LEU A 154 2.76 -17.76 5.03
CA LEU A 154 2.07 -18.47 6.09
C LEU A 154 2.73 -18.28 7.46
N GLU A 155 4.06 -18.33 7.54
CA GLU A 155 4.80 -18.06 8.78
C GLU A 155 4.41 -16.68 9.36
N TYR A 156 4.36 -15.63 8.53
CA TYR A 156 3.97 -14.29 8.97
C TYR A 156 2.47 -14.13 9.29
N TYR A 157 1.57 -14.83 8.57
CA TYR A 157 0.16 -14.86 8.96
C TYR A 157 -0.04 -15.54 10.33
N ILE A 158 0.69 -16.60 10.63
CA ILE A 158 0.68 -17.26 11.94
C ILE A 158 1.22 -16.31 13.01
N LYS A 159 2.36 -15.65 12.77
CA LYS A 159 2.90 -14.61 13.68
C LYS A 159 1.88 -13.49 13.95
N THR A 160 1.13 -13.08 12.92
CA THR A 160 0.05 -12.10 13.07
C THR A 160 -1.03 -12.57 14.06
N ILE A 161 -1.47 -13.84 13.98
CA ILE A 161 -2.41 -14.41 14.95
C ILE A 161 -1.78 -14.48 16.36
N TYR A 162 -0.47 -14.75 16.45
CA TYR A 162 0.23 -14.76 17.74
C TYR A 162 0.16 -13.39 18.44
N TYR A 163 0.34 -12.31 17.67
CA TYR A 163 0.08 -10.95 18.14
C TYR A 163 -1.37 -10.75 18.57
N ASP A 164 -2.35 -11.17 17.75
CA ASP A 164 -3.78 -11.01 18.07
C ASP A 164 -4.15 -11.66 19.42
N ILE A 165 -3.65 -12.87 19.72
CA ILE A 165 -3.95 -13.58 20.97
C ILE A 165 -3.11 -13.12 22.17
N SER A 166 -1.99 -12.44 21.93
CA SER A 166 -1.19 -11.81 23.00
C SER A 166 -2.00 -10.73 23.73
N ARG A 167 -2.99 -10.14 23.04
CA ARG A 167 -3.83 -9.04 23.51
C ARG A 167 -3.07 -7.74 23.77
N CYS A 168 -1.82 -7.65 23.37
CA CYS A 168 -1.03 -6.43 23.44
C CYS A 168 -1.51 -5.47 22.35
N LYS A 169 -1.98 -4.28 22.76
CA LYS A 169 -2.44 -3.20 21.88
C LYS A 169 -1.47 -2.04 21.92
N ASN A 170 -1.88 -0.94 21.32
CA ASN A 170 -1.10 0.28 21.31
C ASN A 170 -0.94 0.84 22.72
N THR A 171 0.12 1.62 22.92
CA THR A 171 0.46 2.25 24.20
C THR A 171 0.51 1.26 25.38
N GLY A 172 0.96 0.02 25.14
CA GLY A 172 1.12 -1.03 26.17
C GLY A 172 -0.16 -1.61 26.76
N HIS A 173 -1.34 -1.25 26.24
CA HIS A 173 -2.61 -1.73 26.77
C HIS A 173 -2.79 -3.23 26.51
N ILE A 174 -3.27 -3.99 27.51
CA ILE A 174 -3.63 -5.41 27.36
C ILE A 174 -5.16 -5.56 27.37
N GLU A 175 -5.75 -5.97 26.24
CA GLU A 175 -7.21 -6.19 26.13
C GLU A 175 -7.73 -7.29 27.05
N LYS A 176 -9.04 -7.32 27.30
CA LYS A 176 -9.73 -8.43 27.99
C LYS A 176 -9.88 -9.64 27.05
N GLU A 177 -10.13 -10.81 27.61
CA GLU A 177 -10.17 -12.06 26.83
C GLU A 177 -11.38 -12.13 25.90
N SER A 178 -12.50 -11.59 26.36
CA SER A 178 -13.75 -11.49 25.60
C SER A 178 -13.65 -10.65 24.33
N ASP A 179 -12.64 -9.78 24.25
CA ASP A 179 -12.55 -8.74 23.24
C ASP A 179 -11.52 -9.10 22.15
N SER A 180 -10.76 -10.18 22.37
CA SER A 180 -9.69 -10.65 21.48
C SER A 180 -10.28 -11.39 20.28
N LEU A 181 -10.52 -10.68 19.18
CA LEU A 181 -10.97 -11.26 17.92
C LEU A 181 -9.81 -11.51 16.97
N LEU A 182 -9.77 -12.70 16.38
CA LEU A 182 -8.85 -13.01 15.29
C LEU A 182 -9.33 -12.30 14.02
N ALA A 183 -8.40 -11.66 13.29
CA ALA A 183 -8.73 -11.03 12.02
C ALA A 183 -9.23 -12.08 11.00
N PRO A 184 -10.50 -12.01 10.52
CA PRO A 184 -11.07 -13.05 9.65
C PRO A 184 -10.30 -13.25 8.34
N GLY A 185 -9.73 -12.17 7.79
CA GLY A 185 -8.89 -12.22 6.59
C GLY A 185 -7.63 -13.05 6.80
N VAL A 186 -6.98 -12.93 7.96
CA VAL A 186 -5.77 -13.69 8.31
C VAL A 186 -6.10 -15.17 8.48
N VAL A 187 -7.20 -15.48 9.17
CA VAL A 187 -7.71 -16.86 9.31
C VAL A 187 -7.94 -17.50 7.94
N LYS A 188 -8.57 -16.76 7.01
CA LYS A 188 -8.78 -17.22 5.63
C LYS A 188 -7.47 -17.50 4.90
N HIS A 189 -6.46 -16.64 5.03
CA HIS A 189 -5.15 -16.86 4.41
C HIS A 189 -4.44 -18.10 4.97
N ILE A 190 -4.49 -18.33 6.29
CA ILE A 190 -3.92 -19.53 6.92
C ILE A 190 -4.58 -20.79 6.36
N LYS A 191 -5.92 -20.81 6.27
CA LYS A 191 -6.66 -21.94 5.68
C LYS A 191 -6.23 -22.21 4.25
N ASN A 192 -6.17 -21.18 3.41
CA ASN A 192 -5.81 -21.31 2.00
C ASN A 192 -4.37 -21.79 1.78
N LEU A 193 -3.47 -21.51 2.73
CA LEU A 193 -2.06 -21.88 2.65
C LEU A 193 -1.71 -23.11 3.51
N SER A 194 -2.69 -23.80 4.09
CA SER A 194 -2.50 -24.89 5.05
C SER A 194 -1.53 -25.99 4.59
N LYS A 195 -1.45 -26.27 3.29
CA LYS A 195 -0.50 -27.22 2.71
C LYS A 195 0.98 -26.88 2.94
N TYR A 196 1.31 -25.64 3.27
CA TYR A 196 2.67 -25.18 3.59
C TYR A 196 2.96 -25.18 5.09
N TYR A 197 2.01 -25.58 5.93
CA TYR A 197 2.16 -25.52 7.38
C TYR A 197 3.27 -26.46 7.88
N SER A 198 4.07 -25.95 8.82
CA SER A 198 5.00 -26.75 9.59
C SER A 198 4.97 -26.32 11.06
N GLU A 199 5.21 -27.27 11.97
CA GLU A 199 5.25 -26.97 13.41
C GLU A 199 6.37 -26.00 13.79
N ASP A 200 7.41 -25.90 12.95
CA ASP A 200 8.50 -24.95 13.13
C ASP A 200 8.00 -23.49 13.12
N MET A 201 6.96 -23.18 12.34
CA MET A 201 6.33 -21.86 12.31
C MET A 201 5.77 -21.45 13.68
N ILE A 202 5.26 -22.42 14.46
CA ILE A 202 4.79 -22.19 15.83
C ILE A 202 5.97 -21.89 16.76
N LYS A 203 7.08 -22.63 16.62
CA LYS A 203 8.27 -22.44 17.46
C LYS A 203 8.89 -21.06 17.27
N LYS A 204 8.95 -20.58 16.03
CA LYS A 204 9.42 -19.22 15.68
C LYS A 204 8.61 -18.09 16.30
N CYS A 205 7.41 -18.36 16.82
CA CYS A 205 6.64 -17.35 17.56
C CYS A 205 7.19 -17.12 18.97
N ASN A 206 8.07 -18.00 19.47
CA ASN A 206 8.75 -17.83 20.75
C ASN A 206 9.73 -16.64 20.76
N ASP A 207 10.28 -16.34 19.59
CA ASP A 207 11.26 -15.26 19.36
C ASP A 207 10.60 -13.88 19.32
N ILE A 208 9.26 -13.83 19.33
CA ILE A 208 8.51 -12.59 19.41
C ILE A 208 8.47 -12.14 20.88
N GLU A 209 9.08 -10.99 21.14
CA GLU A 209 9.06 -10.36 22.46
C GLU A 209 7.82 -9.50 22.62
N LEU A 210 6.91 -9.95 23.49
CA LEU A 210 5.68 -9.24 23.83
C LEU A 210 5.53 -9.19 25.35
N PRO A 211 4.95 -8.11 25.91
CA PRO A 211 4.68 -8.00 27.34
C PRO A 211 3.90 -9.19 27.91
N ARG A 212 3.06 -9.80 27.06
CA ARG A 212 2.32 -11.02 27.37
C ARG A 212 2.54 -12.07 26.30
N LYS A 213 3.23 -13.16 26.67
CA LYS A 213 3.40 -14.34 25.81
C LYS A 213 2.23 -15.31 25.98
N TYR A 214 1.78 -15.89 24.86
CA TYR A 214 0.78 -16.95 24.85
C TYR A 214 1.46 -18.32 24.80
N SER A 215 0.88 -19.33 25.47
CA SER A 215 1.44 -20.68 25.50
C SER A 215 1.51 -21.28 24.08
N LEU A 216 2.71 -21.65 23.63
CA LEU A 216 2.91 -22.25 22.31
C LEU A 216 2.12 -23.56 22.14
N LYS A 217 1.96 -24.35 23.21
CA LYS A 217 1.13 -25.57 23.16
C LYS A 217 -0.34 -25.26 22.87
N LYS A 218 -0.90 -24.25 23.55
CA LYS A 218 -2.28 -23.80 23.29
C LYS A 218 -2.39 -23.13 21.91
N PHE A 219 -1.36 -22.38 21.52
CA PHE A 219 -1.32 -21.72 20.21
C PHE A 219 -1.29 -22.71 19.05
N LYS A 220 -0.50 -23.78 19.16
CA LYS A 220 -0.47 -24.88 18.21
C LYS A 220 -1.88 -25.44 17.98
N ILE A 221 -2.60 -25.77 19.06
CA ILE A 221 -3.96 -26.30 18.99
C ILE A 221 -4.90 -25.29 18.29
N LEU A 222 -4.76 -24.00 18.56
CA LEU A 222 -5.55 -22.95 17.89
C LEU A 222 -5.29 -22.93 16.38
N ILE A 223 -4.02 -22.95 15.94
CA ILE A 223 -3.67 -22.95 14.52
C ILE A 223 -4.14 -24.23 13.83
N GLU A 224 -3.97 -25.39 14.45
CA GLU A 224 -4.49 -26.66 13.94
C GLU A 224 -6.02 -26.64 13.80
N ASN A 225 -6.73 -26.06 14.78
CA ASN A 225 -8.18 -25.87 14.67
C ASN A 225 -8.55 -24.93 13.51
N ILE A 226 -7.80 -23.85 13.29
CA ILE A 226 -8.03 -22.97 12.13
C ILE A 226 -7.86 -23.74 10.82
N ILE A 227 -6.81 -24.54 10.71
CA ILE A 227 -6.50 -25.32 9.50
C ILE A 227 -7.57 -26.40 9.25
N ASN A 228 -7.99 -27.11 10.29
CA ASN A 228 -8.88 -28.28 10.17
C ASN A 228 -10.36 -27.94 10.07
N ASN A 229 -10.81 -26.75 10.51
CA ASN A 229 -12.20 -26.30 10.35
C ASN A 229 -12.45 -25.66 8.96
N ALA A 230 -11.89 -26.25 7.90
CA ALA A 230 -12.04 -25.79 6.52
C ALA A 230 -13.29 -26.37 5.86
#